data_AF-A0A3N5UV67-F1
#
_entry.id   AF-A0A3N5UV67-F1
#
_cell.length_a   1.000
_cell.length_b   1.000
_cell.length_c   1.000
_cell.angle_alpha   90.00
_cell.angle_beta   90.00
_cell.angle_gamma   90.00
#
_symmetry.space_group_name_H-M   'P 1'
#
loop_
_entity.id
_entity.type
_entity.pdbx_description
1 polymer ?
#
loop_
_entity_poly.entity_id
_entity_poly.type
_entity_poly.pdbx_seq_one_letter_code
_entity_poly.pdbx_strand_id
1 'polypeptide(L)'
;MIRLVPTNKMPVGFLKWQAFLRWQVRYPFSSCNRIKDFVDVIATQPKDSSAADYRLRQIFIFHYLHPLEADHQQLKYLQTLLSFLRELGIPVLSYLTPINYQAGVRCVGEEFKALVSENVGQILQQMAGNSLTAVSDNVFEGPKLTVANWTFLLTENFFFHQNESTEHLNISGRNKLSDSIVRLVLRKRDAEIA
;
A
#
# COMPACT_ATOMS: atom_id res chain seq x y z
N MET A 1 35.96 -8.13 -25.56
CA MET A 1 36.67 -8.50 -24.32
C MET A 1 36.94 -7.22 -23.54
N ILE A 2 36.02 -6.83 -22.66
CA ILE A 2 36.08 -5.56 -21.93
C ILE A 2 36.80 -5.84 -20.60
N ARG A 3 38.01 -5.26 -20.43
CA ARG A 3 38.76 -5.31 -19.18
C ARG A 3 38.07 -4.41 -18.14
N LEU A 4 37.59 -5.01 -17.05
CA LEU A 4 37.17 -4.26 -15.87
C LEU A 4 38.42 -3.83 -15.09
N VAL A 5 38.65 -2.52 -15.03
CA VAL A 5 39.61 -1.93 -14.09
C VAL A 5 38.96 -1.96 -12.69
N PRO A 6 39.63 -2.47 -11.64
CA PRO A 6 39.09 -2.48 -10.30
C PRO A 6 39.13 -1.05 -9.75
N THR A 7 38.00 -0.34 -9.84
CA THR A 7 37.79 0.89 -9.07
C THR A 7 37.24 0.48 -7.71
N ASN A 8 38.00 0.79 -6.66
CA ASN A 8 37.78 0.34 -5.29
C ASN A 8 36.62 1.08 -4.57
N LYS A 9 35.60 1.51 -5.33
CA LYS A 9 34.41 2.20 -4.81
C LYS A 9 33.17 1.61 -5.46
N MET A 10 32.44 0.78 -4.70
CA MET A 10 31.13 0.30 -5.12
C MET A 10 30.20 1.49 -5.38
N PRO A 11 29.39 1.46 -6.45
CA PRO A 11 28.48 2.57 -6.75
C PRO A 11 27.54 2.83 -5.58
N VAL A 12 27.26 4.11 -5.28
CA VAL A 12 26.43 4.54 -4.14
C VAL A 12 25.07 3.82 -4.10
N GLY A 13 24.49 3.51 -5.27
CA GLY A 13 23.27 2.71 -5.38
C GLY A 13 23.43 1.27 -4.88
N PHE A 14 24.57 0.63 -5.14
CA PHE A 14 24.86 -0.72 -4.66
C PHE A 14 25.02 -0.75 -3.12
N LEU A 15 25.70 0.23 -2.54
CA LEU A 15 25.86 0.33 -1.09
C LEU A 15 24.51 0.53 -0.38
N LYS A 16 23.64 1.39 -0.93
CA LYS A 16 22.27 1.60 -0.42
C LYS A 16 21.42 0.33 -0.54
N TRP A 17 21.53 -0.39 -1.65
CA TRP A 17 20.83 -1.65 -1.86
C TRP A 17 21.27 -2.73 -0.86
N GLN A 18 22.58 -2.89 -0.64
CA GLN A 18 23.10 -3.84 0.35
C GLN A 18 22.71 -3.47 1.78
N ALA A 19 22.57 -2.18 2.10
CA ALA A 19 22.03 -1.75 3.39
C ALA A 19 20.54 -2.12 3.52
N PHE A 20 19.74 -1.84 2.50
CA PHE A 20 18.31 -2.20 2.46
C PHE A 20 18.08 -3.70 2.65
N LEU A 21 18.81 -4.55 1.93
CA LEU A 21 18.70 -6.01 2.04
C LEU A 21 19.00 -6.56 3.45
N ARG A 22 19.81 -5.84 4.24
CA ARG A 22 20.18 -6.23 5.60
C ARG A 22 19.18 -5.78 6.67
N TRP A 23 18.19 -4.98 6.30
CA TRP A 23 17.20 -4.48 7.25
C TRP A 23 16.41 -5.66 7.83
N GLN A 24 16.38 -5.74 9.16
CA GLN A 24 15.59 -6.72 9.89
C GLN A 24 14.11 -6.37 9.88
N VAL A 25 13.28 -7.36 9.62
CA VAL A 25 11.84 -7.22 9.56
C VAL A 25 11.18 -8.35 10.31
N ARG A 26 9.99 -8.10 10.83
CA ARG A 26 9.16 -9.11 11.45
C ARG A 26 7.75 -8.94 10.94
N TYR A 27 7.31 -9.90 10.14
CA TYR A 27 5.96 -9.94 9.61
C TYR A 27 5.17 -11.07 10.27
N PRO A 28 3.87 -10.89 10.54
CA PRO A 28 2.99 -12.00 10.83
C PRO A 28 3.08 -13.06 9.73
N PHE A 29 3.01 -14.34 10.12
CA PHE A 29 2.91 -15.48 9.20
C PHE A 29 4.11 -15.72 8.27
N SER A 30 5.26 -15.12 8.55
CA SER A 30 6.50 -15.35 7.79
C SER A 30 7.68 -15.70 8.70
N SER A 31 8.53 -16.62 8.24
CA SER A 31 9.82 -16.91 8.85
C SER A 31 10.95 -16.01 8.34
N CYS A 32 10.70 -15.23 7.28
CA CYS A 32 11.63 -14.24 6.75
C CYS A 32 11.87 -13.14 7.78
N ASN A 33 13.13 -12.90 8.14
CA ASN A 33 13.51 -11.94 9.18
C ASN A 33 14.35 -10.78 8.64
N ARG A 34 14.65 -10.79 7.33
CA ARG A 34 15.30 -9.70 6.60
C ARG A 34 14.61 -9.42 5.29
N ILE A 35 14.77 -8.20 4.80
CA ILE A 35 14.35 -7.83 3.45
C ILE A 35 14.95 -8.77 2.40
N LYS A 36 16.21 -9.18 2.56
CA LYS A 36 16.86 -10.14 1.66
C LYS A 36 16.08 -11.44 1.51
N ASP A 37 15.53 -11.99 2.59
CA ASP A 37 14.83 -13.27 2.56
C ASP A 37 13.59 -13.17 1.66
N PHE A 38 12.84 -12.08 1.76
CA PHE A 38 11.72 -11.80 0.87
C PHE A 38 12.17 -11.59 -0.57
N VAL A 39 13.20 -10.77 -0.80
CA VAL A 39 13.73 -10.52 -2.16
C VAL A 39 14.16 -11.83 -2.83
N ASP A 40 14.83 -12.72 -2.11
CA ASP A 40 15.28 -14.01 -2.62
C ASP A 40 14.08 -14.92 -2.96
N VAL A 41 13.06 -15.00 -2.09
CA VAL A 41 11.84 -15.78 -2.37
C VAL A 41 11.09 -15.23 -3.59
N ILE A 42 10.95 -13.90 -3.68
CA ILE A 42 10.24 -13.23 -4.79
C ILE A 42 10.97 -13.44 -6.12
N ALA A 43 12.31 -13.40 -6.12
CA ALA A 43 13.12 -13.59 -7.30
C ALA A 43 13.21 -15.06 -7.77
N THR A 44 12.89 -16.02 -6.89
CA THR A 44 13.02 -17.44 -7.22
C THR A 44 11.89 -17.91 -8.13
N GLN A 45 12.23 -18.69 -9.17
CA GLN A 45 11.24 -19.41 -9.96
C GLN A 45 10.80 -20.67 -9.19
N PRO A 46 9.51 -20.85 -8.89
CA PRO A 46 9.04 -22.00 -8.13
C PRO A 46 9.21 -23.29 -8.93
N LYS A 47 9.66 -24.35 -8.26
CA LYS A 47 9.90 -25.68 -8.88
C LYS A 47 8.64 -26.53 -8.95
N ASP A 48 7.67 -26.25 -8.08
CA ASP A 48 6.41 -26.97 -7.92
C ASP A 48 5.31 -26.02 -7.40
N SER A 49 4.09 -26.55 -7.26
CA SER A 49 2.93 -25.78 -6.78
C SER A 49 3.09 -25.31 -5.33
N SER A 50 3.65 -26.13 -4.44
CA SER A 50 3.84 -25.74 -3.05
C SER A 50 4.82 -24.58 -2.91
N ALA A 51 5.89 -24.57 -3.70
CA ALA A 51 6.84 -23.48 -3.77
C ALA A 51 6.21 -22.21 -4.38
N ALA A 52 5.32 -22.37 -5.36
CA ALA A 52 4.57 -21.26 -5.96
C ALA A 52 3.62 -20.61 -4.94
N ASP A 53 2.88 -21.41 -4.18
CA ASP A 53 1.96 -20.95 -3.14
C ASP A 53 2.71 -20.25 -2.02
N TYR A 54 3.82 -20.84 -1.56
CA TYR A 54 4.70 -20.21 -0.57
C TYR A 54 5.21 -18.86 -1.06
N ARG A 55 5.69 -18.78 -2.31
CA ARG A 55 6.19 -17.53 -2.91
C ARG A 55 5.09 -16.47 -2.96
N LEU A 56 3.90 -16.81 -3.44
CA LEU A 56 2.76 -15.88 -3.49
C LEU A 56 2.37 -15.38 -2.11
N ARG A 57 2.32 -16.28 -1.11
CA ARG A 57 2.07 -15.92 0.29
C ARG A 57 3.10 -14.89 0.78
N GLN A 58 4.40 -15.12 0.56
CA GLN A 58 5.43 -14.17 0.98
C GLN A 58 5.34 -12.83 0.27
N ILE A 59 4.93 -12.82 -1.01
CA ILE A 59 4.68 -11.60 -1.77
C ILE A 59 3.59 -10.75 -1.09
N PHE A 60 2.43 -11.34 -0.78
CA PHE A 60 1.34 -10.60 -0.13
C PHE A 60 1.72 -10.12 1.28
N ILE A 61 2.40 -10.95 2.07
CA ILE A 61 2.88 -10.57 3.40
C ILE A 61 3.82 -9.35 3.30
N PHE A 62 4.80 -9.41 2.40
CA PHE A 62 5.82 -8.37 2.26
C PHE A 62 5.23 -7.01 1.88
N HIS A 63 4.28 -6.99 0.94
CA HIS A 63 3.72 -5.75 0.40
C HIS A 63 2.67 -5.12 1.30
N TYR A 64 1.87 -5.91 2.02
CA TYR A 64 0.67 -5.40 2.69
C TYR A 64 0.66 -5.53 4.20
N LEU A 65 1.46 -6.44 4.77
CA LEU A 65 1.46 -6.70 6.21
C LEU A 65 2.63 -6.06 6.94
N HIS A 66 3.29 -5.08 6.31
CA HIS A 66 4.32 -4.31 7.01
C HIS A 66 3.65 -3.53 8.14
N PRO A 67 4.06 -3.72 9.40
CA PRO A 67 3.48 -2.99 10.51
C PRO A 67 3.72 -1.48 10.32
N LEU A 68 2.65 -0.71 10.28
CA LEU A 68 2.73 0.74 10.25
C LEU A 68 2.73 1.27 11.69
N GLU A 69 3.93 1.41 12.25
CA GLU A 69 4.12 2.07 13.54
C GLU A 69 3.73 3.55 13.46
N ALA A 70 3.24 4.11 14.56
CA ALA A 70 2.81 5.51 14.61
C ALA A 70 3.94 6.50 14.28
N ASP A 71 5.20 6.12 14.49
CA ASP A 71 6.37 6.93 14.20
C ASP A 71 6.97 6.68 12.80
N HIS A 72 6.28 5.91 11.95
CA HIS A 72 6.74 5.56 10.61
C HIS A 72 7.00 6.82 9.77
N GLN A 73 8.19 6.90 9.17
CA GLN A 73 8.70 8.12 8.53
C GLN A 73 7.79 8.62 7.38
N GLN A 74 7.20 7.72 6.60
CA GLN A 74 6.29 8.11 5.52
C GLN A 74 4.98 8.70 6.05
N LEU A 75 4.48 8.25 7.21
CA LEU A 75 3.28 8.80 7.83
C LEU A 75 3.56 10.22 8.36
N LYS A 76 4.75 10.46 8.93
CA LYS A 76 5.20 11.81 9.32
C LYS A 76 5.26 12.77 8.12
N TYR A 77 5.77 12.31 6.98
CA TYR A 77 5.80 13.12 5.76
C TYR A 77 4.39 13.41 5.23
N LEU A 78 3.50 12.41 5.25
CA LEU A 78 2.10 12.59 4.87
C LEU A 78 1.42 13.64 5.76
N GLN A 79 1.60 13.57 7.08
CA GLN A 79 1.09 14.56 8.02
C GLN A 79 1.62 15.97 7.77
N THR A 80 2.91 16.08 7.49
CA THR A 80 3.56 17.36 7.19
C THR A 80 2.95 17.97 5.94
N LEU A 81 2.78 17.18 4.88
CA LEU A 81 2.15 17.60 3.63
C LEU A 81 0.70 18.06 3.85
N LEU A 82 -0.11 17.27 4.56
CA LEU A 82 -1.51 17.59 4.81
C LEU A 82 -1.67 18.85 5.67
N SER A 83 -0.80 19.03 6.66
CA SER A 83 -0.79 20.24 7.50
C SER A 83 -0.43 21.48 6.68
N PHE A 84 0.60 21.39 5.83
CA PHE A 84 1.01 22.46 4.93
C PHE A 84 -0.11 22.86 3.95
N LEU A 85 -0.77 21.87 3.32
CA LEU A 85 -1.89 22.14 2.41
C LEU A 85 -3.07 22.81 3.13
N ARG A 86 -3.36 22.38 4.37
CA ARG A 86 -4.41 22.98 5.20
C ARG A 86 -4.09 24.44 5.57
N GLU A 87 -2.84 24.75 5.92
CA GLU A 87 -2.39 26.11 6.22
C GLU A 87 -2.52 27.04 5.02
N LEU A 88 -2.34 26.52 3.80
CA LEU A 88 -2.59 27.24 2.56
C LEU A 88 -4.08 27.32 2.18
N GLY A 89 -4.98 26.75 2.99
CA GLY A 89 -6.42 26.71 2.73
C GLY A 89 -6.83 25.79 1.57
N ILE A 90 -5.93 24.94 1.10
CA ILE A 90 -6.13 24.05 -0.05
C ILE A 90 -6.92 22.80 0.40
N PRO A 91 -8.14 22.57 -0.13
CA PRO A 91 -8.87 21.34 0.16
C PRO A 91 -8.18 20.14 -0.50
N VAL A 92 -8.07 19.04 0.24
CA VAL A 92 -7.46 17.79 -0.23
C VAL A 92 -8.50 16.69 -0.29
N LEU A 93 -8.57 16.05 -1.45
CA LEU A 93 -9.27 14.79 -1.66
C LEU A 93 -8.23 13.70 -1.91
N SER A 94 -8.26 12.67 -1.09
CA SER A 94 -7.34 11.53 -1.15
C SER A 94 -8.13 10.22 -1.09
N TYR A 95 -7.50 9.13 -1.50
CA TYR A 95 -8.05 7.79 -1.35
C TYR A 95 -6.95 6.76 -1.14
N LEU A 96 -7.30 5.66 -0.49
CA LEU A 96 -6.45 4.47 -0.39
C LEU A 96 -6.73 3.58 -1.59
N THR A 97 -5.69 3.24 -2.35
CA THR A 97 -5.83 2.47 -3.59
C THR A 97 -6.42 1.09 -3.31
N PRO A 98 -7.33 0.58 -4.18
CA PRO A 98 -7.80 -0.79 -4.08
C PRO A 98 -6.68 -1.81 -4.25
N ILE A 99 -6.70 -2.83 -3.41
CA ILE A 99 -5.75 -3.95 -3.45
C ILE A 99 -6.49 -5.23 -3.79
N ASN A 100 -5.79 -6.23 -4.33
CA ASN A 100 -6.37 -7.55 -4.59
C ASN A 100 -6.49 -8.36 -3.28
N TYR A 101 -7.39 -7.92 -2.39
CA TYR A 101 -7.51 -8.48 -1.05
C TYR A 101 -8.00 -9.93 -1.06
N GLN A 102 -8.79 -10.33 -2.07
CA GLN A 102 -9.27 -11.71 -2.20
C GLN A 102 -8.11 -12.67 -2.46
N ALA A 103 -7.15 -12.26 -3.31
CA ALA A 103 -5.93 -13.02 -3.50
C ALA A 103 -5.07 -13.06 -2.22
N GLY A 104 -4.98 -11.93 -1.50
CA GLY A 104 -4.32 -11.89 -0.19
C GLY A 104 -4.91 -12.87 0.81
N VAL A 105 -6.25 -12.90 0.93
CA VAL A 105 -6.98 -13.84 1.79
C VAL A 105 -6.71 -15.29 1.37
N ARG A 106 -6.78 -15.61 0.08
CA ARG A 106 -6.47 -16.97 -0.40
C ARG A 106 -5.02 -17.39 -0.10
N CYS A 107 -4.06 -16.49 -0.22
CA CYS A 107 -2.64 -16.83 -0.06
C CYS A 107 -2.20 -16.86 1.40
N VAL A 108 -2.76 -16.00 2.25
CA VAL A 108 -2.27 -15.77 3.62
C VAL A 108 -3.24 -16.29 4.68
N GLY A 109 -4.55 -16.21 4.44
CA GLY A 109 -5.62 -16.50 5.39
C GLY A 109 -6.58 -15.32 5.61
N GLU A 110 -7.68 -15.54 6.31
CA GLU A 110 -8.69 -14.52 6.63
C GLU A 110 -8.10 -13.35 7.45
N GLU A 111 -7.05 -13.63 8.25
CA GLU A 111 -6.32 -12.65 9.06
C GLU A 111 -5.65 -11.57 8.19
N PHE A 112 -5.39 -11.84 6.91
CA PHE A 112 -4.86 -10.85 5.98
C PHE A 112 -5.70 -9.57 5.98
N LYS A 113 -7.02 -9.71 5.87
CA LYS A 113 -7.93 -8.58 5.78
C LYS A 113 -7.95 -7.77 7.08
N ALA A 114 -7.85 -8.46 8.23
CA ALA A 114 -7.81 -7.81 9.54
C ALA A 114 -6.54 -6.96 9.69
N LEU A 115 -5.37 -7.53 9.39
CA LEU A 115 -4.10 -6.81 9.49
C LEU A 115 -3.98 -5.64 8.49
N VAL A 116 -4.50 -5.80 7.27
CA VAL A 116 -4.58 -4.67 6.34
C VAL A 116 -5.51 -3.59 6.88
N SER A 117 -6.65 -3.97 7.49
CA SER A 117 -7.57 -3.01 8.11
C SER A 117 -6.92 -2.25 9.27
N GLU A 118 -6.07 -2.90 10.06
CA GLU A 118 -5.29 -2.26 11.13
C GLU A 118 -4.32 -1.21 10.54
N ASN A 119 -3.56 -1.58 9.51
CA ASN A 119 -2.68 -0.64 8.80
C ASN A 119 -3.45 0.54 8.21
N VAL A 120 -4.63 0.30 7.61
CA VAL A 120 -5.52 1.36 7.12
C VAL A 120 -5.98 2.26 8.25
N GLY A 121 -6.34 1.70 9.41
CA GLY A 121 -6.70 2.46 10.60
C GLY A 121 -5.57 3.38 11.06
N GLN A 122 -4.33 2.89 11.09
CA GLN A 122 -3.15 3.71 11.39
C GLN A 122 -2.98 4.85 10.39
N ILE A 123 -3.10 4.59 9.09
CA ILE A 123 -2.99 5.63 8.05
C ILE A 123 -4.05 6.70 8.26
N LEU A 124 -5.33 6.31 8.41
CA LEU A 124 -6.44 7.26 8.60
C LEU A 124 -6.26 8.07 9.88
N GLN A 125 -5.83 7.44 10.97
CA GLN A 125 -5.53 8.12 12.22
C GLN A 125 -4.39 9.14 12.05
N GLN A 126 -3.33 8.80 11.32
CA GLN A 126 -2.23 9.74 11.09
C GLN A 126 -2.66 10.88 10.14
N MET A 127 -3.54 10.65 9.17
CA MET A 127 -3.94 11.68 8.20
C MET A 127 -4.67 12.89 8.82
N ALA A 128 -5.38 12.71 9.94
CA ALA A 128 -6.13 13.81 10.54
C ALA A 128 -6.33 13.73 12.07
N GLY A 129 -5.68 12.79 12.74
CA GLY A 129 -5.95 12.50 14.15
C GLY A 129 -7.43 12.20 14.37
N ASN A 130 -7.98 12.79 15.43
CA ASN A 130 -9.39 12.64 15.80
C ASN A 130 -10.34 13.57 15.04
N SER A 131 -9.87 14.28 14.00
CA SER A 131 -10.66 15.27 13.26
C SER A 131 -11.37 14.70 12.03
N LEU A 132 -11.12 13.44 11.67
CA LEU A 132 -11.90 12.75 10.63
C LEU A 132 -13.17 12.14 11.23
N THR A 133 -14.30 12.44 10.60
CA THR A 133 -15.59 11.83 10.89
C THR A 133 -16.01 10.96 9.71
N ALA A 134 -16.49 9.75 9.97
CA ALA A 134 -17.08 8.92 8.93
C ALA A 134 -18.39 9.56 8.45
N VAL A 135 -18.49 9.81 7.15
CA VAL A 135 -19.71 10.35 6.50
C VAL A 135 -20.41 9.32 5.61
N SER A 136 -19.75 8.20 5.36
CA SER A 136 -20.29 6.96 4.81
C SER A 136 -19.32 5.83 5.14
N ASP A 137 -19.70 4.57 4.82
CA ASP A 137 -18.93 3.36 5.15
C ASP A 137 -17.44 3.43 4.82
N ASN A 138 -17.08 4.17 3.77
CA ASN A 138 -15.73 4.23 3.24
C ASN A 138 -15.24 5.66 3.00
N VAL A 139 -15.94 6.69 3.49
CA VAL A 139 -15.53 8.09 3.29
C VAL A 139 -15.46 8.80 4.63
N PHE A 140 -14.34 9.47 4.86
CA PHE A 140 -14.01 10.20 6.07
C PHE A 140 -13.77 11.67 5.71
N GLU A 141 -14.31 12.58 6.51
CA GLU A 141 -14.21 14.02 6.28
C GLU A 141 -13.71 14.76 7.52
N GLY A 142 -12.83 15.73 7.30
CA GLY A 142 -12.30 16.62 8.32
C GLY A 142 -12.05 18.01 7.72
N PRO A 143 -11.49 18.95 8.49
CA PRO A 143 -11.22 20.31 8.01
C PRO A 143 -10.31 20.29 6.77
N LYS A 144 -10.84 20.69 5.61
CA LYS A 144 -10.15 20.72 4.31
C LYS A 144 -9.56 19.37 3.87
N LEU A 145 -10.01 18.25 4.42
CA LEU A 145 -9.55 16.91 4.06
C LEU A 145 -10.73 15.97 3.86
N THR A 146 -10.67 15.18 2.80
CA THR A 146 -11.58 14.07 2.56
C THR A 146 -10.79 12.86 2.11
N VAL A 147 -11.01 11.73 2.75
CA VAL A 147 -10.30 10.48 2.46
C VAL A 147 -11.31 9.39 2.18
N ALA A 148 -11.15 8.71 1.05
CA ALA A 148 -11.90 7.50 0.75
C ALA A 148 -11.06 6.24 0.98
N ASN A 149 -11.53 5.34 1.84
CA ASN A 149 -10.94 4.04 2.02
C ASN A 149 -11.48 3.07 0.96
N TRP A 150 -10.75 2.90 -0.14
CA TRP A 150 -11.14 1.97 -1.20
C TRP A 150 -10.25 0.75 -1.28
N THR A 151 -9.46 0.47 -0.24
CA THR A 151 -8.56 -0.68 -0.16
C THR A 151 -9.28 -1.99 -0.51
N PHE A 152 -10.55 -2.15 -0.11
CA PHE A 152 -11.35 -3.35 -0.41
C PHE A 152 -12.49 -3.12 -1.43
N LEU A 153 -12.45 -2.03 -2.20
CA LEU A 153 -13.50 -1.67 -3.16
C LEU A 153 -13.61 -2.67 -4.31
N LEU A 154 -12.49 -3.23 -4.75
CA LEU A 154 -12.38 -4.03 -5.96
C LEU A 154 -12.13 -5.51 -5.62
N THR A 155 -12.93 -6.39 -6.23
CA THR A 155 -12.69 -7.84 -6.25
C THR A 155 -11.59 -8.17 -7.27
N GLU A 156 -11.06 -9.39 -7.21
CA GLU A 156 -9.93 -9.84 -8.03
C GLU A 156 -10.13 -9.69 -9.55
N ASN A 157 -11.38 -9.75 -10.02
CA ASN A 157 -11.72 -9.64 -11.44
C ASN A 157 -11.47 -8.24 -12.02
N PHE A 158 -11.12 -7.26 -11.19
CA PHE A 158 -10.76 -5.90 -11.60
C PHE A 158 -9.24 -5.68 -11.75
N PHE A 159 -8.43 -6.71 -11.48
CA PHE A 159 -6.97 -6.69 -11.65
C PHE A 159 -6.57 -7.45 -12.93
N PHE A 160 -5.38 -7.17 -13.47
CA PHE A 160 -4.89 -7.90 -14.67
C PHE A 160 -4.64 -9.38 -14.39
N HIS A 161 -4.18 -9.69 -13.18
CA HIS A 161 -3.82 -11.04 -12.77
C HIS A 161 -4.45 -11.35 -11.42
N GLN A 162 -5.15 -12.49 -11.34
CA GLN A 162 -5.92 -12.88 -10.14
C GLN A 162 -5.06 -13.10 -8.90
N ASN A 163 -3.77 -13.39 -9.06
CA ASN A 163 -2.85 -13.70 -7.95
C ASN A 163 -1.73 -12.66 -7.79
N GLU A 164 -1.82 -11.51 -8.46
CA GLU A 164 -0.84 -10.46 -8.28
C GLU A 164 -1.14 -9.60 -7.06
N SER A 165 -0.08 -9.31 -6.30
CA SER A 165 -0.10 -8.35 -5.22
C SER A 165 0.03 -6.91 -5.71
N THR A 166 0.15 -6.67 -7.00
CA THR A 166 0.31 -5.31 -7.55
C THR A 166 -1.03 -4.66 -7.80
N GLU A 167 -1.11 -3.34 -7.61
CA GLU A 167 -2.31 -2.51 -7.80
C GLU A 167 -2.65 -2.25 -9.28
N HIS A 168 -2.27 -3.17 -10.17
CA HIS A 168 -2.46 -3.03 -11.61
C HIS A 168 -3.89 -3.42 -12.02
N LEU A 169 -4.77 -2.41 -12.05
CA LEU A 169 -6.16 -2.56 -12.45
C LEU A 169 -6.29 -2.79 -13.95
N ASN A 170 -7.18 -3.69 -14.35
CA ASN A 170 -7.62 -3.83 -15.74
C ASN A 170 -8.59 -2.68 -16.13
N ILE A 171 -9.10 -2.66 -17.37
CA ILE A 171 -9.96 -1.56 -17.84
C ILE A 171 -11.24 -1.41 -17.01
N SER A 172 -11.88 -2.52 -16.63
CA SER A 172 -13.07 -2.51 -15.80
C SER A 172 -12.76 -1.96 -14.40
N GLY A 173 -11.59 -2.30 -13.85
CA GLY A 173 -11.13 -1.81 -12.55
C GLY A 173 -10.87 -0.31 -12.56
N ARG A 174 -10.20 0.18 -13.62
CA ARG A 174 -9.97 1.61 -13.82
C ARG A 174 -11.27 2.38 -13.98
N ASN A 175 -12.23 1.87 -14.75
CA ASN A 175 -13.54 2.51 -14.92
C ASN A 175 -14.28 2.61 -13.58
N LYS A 176 -14.34 1.52 -12.81
CA LYS A 176 -15.02 1.51 -11.50
C LYS A 176 -14.35 2.43 -10.48
N LEU A 177 -13.02 2.50 -10.45
CA LEU A 177 -12.29 3.43 -9.59
C LEU A 177 -12.51 4.87 -10.03
N SER A 178 -12.43 5.15 -11.33
CA SER A 178 -12.69 6.48 -11.90
C SER A 178 -14.09 6.98 -11.57
N ASP A 179 -15.12 6.14 -11.72
CA ASP A 179 -16.49 6.50 -11.36
C ASP A 179 -16.62 6.86 -9.87
N SER A 180 -15.90 6.15 -9.01
CA SER A 180 -15.88 6.41 -7.56
C SER A 180 -15.21 7.75 -7.24
N ILE A 181 -14.10 8.07 -7.93
CA ILE A 181 -13.41 9.37 -7.85
C ILE A 181 -14.32 10.50 -8.31
N VAL A 182 -14.94 10.36 -9.49
CA VAL A 182 -15.85 11.38 -10.05
C VAL A 182 -17.00 11.68 -9.09
N ARG A 183 -17.64 10.64 -8.54
CA ARG A 183 -18.72 10.83 -7.55
C ARG A 183 -18.25 11.58 -6.31
N LEU A 184 -17.07 11.26 -5.80
CA LEU A 184 -16.53 11.92 -4.61
C LEU A 184 -16.21 13.41 -4.89
N VAL A 185 -15.60 13.70 -6.04
CA VAL A 185 -15.30 15.07 -6.47
C VAL A 185 -16.59 15.88 -6.64
N LEU A 186 -17.59 15.34 -7.36
CA LEU A 186 -18.86 16.03 -7.59
C LEU A 186 -19.60 16.30 -6.28
N ARG A 187 -19.67 15.31 -5.37
CA ARG A 187 -20.24 15.49 -4.04
C ARG A 187 -19.58 16.66 -3.29
N LYS A 188 -18.26 16.77 -3.38
CA LYS A 188 -17.52 17.84 -2.69
C LYS A 188 -17.71 19.21 -3.31
N ARG A 189 -17.67 19.29 -4.64
CA ARG A 189 -18.02 20.52 -5.36
C ARG A 189 -19.41 21.01 -4.98
N ASP A 190 -20.40 20.12 -4.99
CA ASP A 190 -21.79 20.49 -4.75
C ASP A 190 -22.01 20.95 -3.29
N ALA A 191 -21.26 20.41 -2.33
CA ALA A 191 -21.28 20.85 -0.93
C ALA A 191 -20.60 22.21 -0.68
N GLU A 192 -19.71 22.67 -1.57
CA GLU A 192 -19.08 24.00 -1.48
C GLU A 192 -19.91 25.12 -2.14
N ILE A 193 -20.84 24.75 -3.02
CA ILE A 193 -21.72 25.70 -3.73
C ILE A 193 -23.03 25.96 -2.96
N ALA A 194 -23.47 24.99 -2.15
CA ALA A 194 -24.70 25.08 -1.34
C ALA A 194 -24.52 25.95 -0.09
#